data_AF-A0A522ADH6-F1
#
_entry.id   AF-A0A522ADH6-F1
#
_cell.length_a   1.000
_cell.length_b   1.000
_cell.length_c   1.000
_cell.angle_alpha   90.00
_cell.angle_beta   90.00
_cell.angle_gamma   90.00
#
_symmetry.space_group_name_H-M   'P 1'
#
loop_
_entity.id
_entity.type
_entity.pdbx_description
1 polymer ?
#
loop_
_entity_poly.entity_id
_entity_poly.type
_entity_poly.pdbx_seq_one_letter_code
_entity_poly.pdbx_strand_id
1 'polypeptide(L)' 'MSDLNKQSPSASEVLKNSSLYREFQAEREEILKHKWIESEKAGHDIGFERALTDWIVKHRAKWRKARQSQLQNLVQN' A
#
# COMPACT_ATOMS: atom_id res chain seq x y z
N MET A 1 -25.47 20.77 -30.35
CA MET A 1 -24.90 19.49 -29.90
C MET A 1 -23.41 19.57 -30.16
N SER A 2 -22.61 19.73 -29.11
CA SER A 2 -21.15 19.83 -29.22
C SER A 2 -20.54 18.64 -28.50
N ASP A 3 -19.76 17.91 -29.28
CA ASP A 3 -19.28 16.57 -29.02
C ASP A 3 -18.50 16.39 -27.72
N LEU A 4 -18.73 15.21 -27.16
CA LEU A 4 -18.09 14.60 -26.00
C LEU A 4 -16.57 14.50 -26.20
N ASN A 5 -15.82 15.55 -25.91
CA ASN A 5 -14.37 15.43 -25.68
C ASN A 5 -14.13 14.91 -24.25
N LYS A 6 -14.59 13.68 -23.98
CA LYS A 6 -14.25 12.96 -22.76
C LYS A 6 -12.94 12.24 -23.03
N GLN A 7 -11.83 12.95 -22.85
CA GLN A 7 -10.50 12.36 -22.94
C GLN A 7 -10.45 11.16 -21.99
N SER A 8 -10.32 9.97 -22.56
CA SER A 8 -10.11 8.74 -21.82
C SER A 8 -8.91 8.93 -20.90
N PRO A 9 -9.01 8.60 -19.60
CA PRO A 9 -7.90 8.78 -18.67
C PRO A 9 -6.67 8.05 -19.17
N SER A 10 -5.51 8.70 -19.11
CA SER A 10 -4.24 8.09 -19.53
C SER A 10 -3.97 6.81 -18.73
N ALA A 11 -3.22 5.87 -19.29
CA ALA A 11 -2.85 4.63 -18.59
C ALA A 11 -2.22 4.90 -17.21
N SER A 12 -1.48 6.01 -17.07
CA SER A 12 -0.89 6.43 -15.80
C SER A 12 -1.95 6.84 -14.75
N GLU A 13 -3.04 7.48 -15.17
CA GLU A 13 -4.14 7.89 -14.29
C GLU A 13 -5.03 6.72 -13.93
N VAL A 14 -5.25 5.79 -14.87
CA VAL A 14 -5.95 4.52 -14.60
C VAL A 14 -5.15 3.70 -13.58
N LEU A 15 -3.84 3.60 -13.73
CA LEU A 15 -2.97 2.90 -12.78
C LEU A 15 -2.96 3.58 -11.41
N LYS A 16 -2.83 4.91 -11.34
CA LYS A 16 -2.91 5.66 -10.07
C LYS A 16 -4.25 5.49 -9.36
N ASN A 17 -5.34 5.34 -10.12
CA ASN A 17 -6.67 5.09 -9.58
C ASN A 17 -6.99 3.60 -9.39
N SER A 18 -6.09 2.70 -9.82
CA SER A 18 -6.29 1.26 -9.69
C SER A 18 -6.15 0.81 -8.24
N SER A 19 -6.88 -0.26 -7.89
CA SER A 19 -6.73 -0.93 -6.61
C SER A 19 -5.29 -1.38 -6.37
N LEU A 20 -4.55 -1.79 -7.41
CA LEU A 20 -3.16 -2.23 -7.30
C LEU A 20 -2.23 -1.12 -6.78
N TYR A 21 -2.33 0.09 -7.33
CA TYR A 21 -1.48 1.20 -6.88
C TYR A 21 -1.82 1.62 -5.45
N ARG A 22 -3.12 1.62 -5.09
CA ARG A 22 -3.55 1.90 -3.71
C ARG A 22 -3.03 0.84 -2.74
N GLU A 23 -3.07 -0.43 -3.11
CA GLU A 23 -2.51 -1.51 -2.29
C GLU A 23 -0.99 -1.39 -2.12
N PHE A 24 -0.28 -1.06 -3.20
CA PHE A 24 1.16 -0.81 -3.13
C PHE A 24 1.51 0.34 -2.18
N GLN A 25 0.81 1.48 -2.33
CA GLN A 25 1.04 2.66 -1.49
C GLN A 25 0.85 2.32 -0.02
N ALA A 26 -0.19 1.57 0.28
CA ALA A 26 -0.54 1.33 1.65
C ALA A 26 0.23 0.11 2.24
N GLU A 27 0.84 -0.76 1.41
CA GLU A 27 1.92 -1.70 1.84
C GLU A 27 3.21 -0.91 2.19
N ARG A 28 3.57 0.09 1.38
CA ARG A 28 4.71 0.98 1.64
C ARG A 28 4.56 1.76 2.95
N GLU A 29 3.35 2.24 3.26
CA GLU A 29 3.07 2.93 4.53
C GLU A 29 3.32 2.04 5.76
N GLU A 30 2.94 0.76 5.70
CA GLU A 30 3.23 -0.19 6.78
C GLU A 30 4.72 -0.43 6.96
N ILE A 31 5.48 -0.51 5.88
CA ILE A 31 6.95 -0.66 5.94
C ILE A 31 7.58 0.59 6.58
N LEU A 32 7.10 1.80 6.26
CA LEU A 32 7.57 3.04 6.87
C LEU A 32 7.22 3.11 8.36
N LYS A 33 6.02 2.67 8.75
CA LYS A 33 5.61 2.58 10.15
C LYS A 33 6.47 1.57 10.91
N HIS A 34 6.74 0.40 10.32
CA HIS A 34 7.63 -0.61 10.89
C HIS A 34 9.05 -0.08 11.09
N LYS A 35 9.59 0.58 10.05
CA LYS A 35 10.89 1.26 10.12
C LYS A 35 10.95 2.21 11.30
N TRP A 36 9.95 3.07 11.46
CA TRP A 36 9.91 4.02 12.57
C TRP A 36 9.94 3.30 13.93
N ILE A 37 9.04 2.33 14.16
CA ILE A 37 8.98 1.59 15.43
C ILE A 37 10.30 0.88 15.74
N GLU A 38 10.90 0.22 14.77
CA GLU A 38 12.16 -0.51 14.99
C GLU A 38 13.36 0.43 15.15
N SER A 39 13.37 1.59 14.49
CA SER A 39 14.37 2.63 14.73
C SER A 39 14.28 3.21 16.14
N GLU A 40 13.06 3.45 16.65
CA GLU A 40 12.86 3.89 18.04
C GLU A 40 13.40 2.85 19.04
N LYS A 41 13.17 1.56 18.79
CA LYS A 41 13.70 0.48 19.63
C LYS A 41 15.23 0.36 19.56
N ALA A 42 15.82 0.59 18.39
CA ALA A 42 17.26 0.50 18.18
C ALA A 42 18.03 1.74 18.68
N GLY A 43 17.33 2.86 18.91
CA GLY A 43 17.95 4.14 19.24
C GLY A 43 18.67 4.81 18.07
N HIS A 44 18.49 4.31 16.84
CA HIS A 44 19.04 4.88 15.61
C HIS A 44 18.20 4.48 14.40
N ASP A 45 18.36 5.16 13.27
CA ASP A 45 17.68 4.74 12.03
C ASP A 45 18.24 3.39 11.53
N ILE A 46 17.37 2.39 11.41
CA ILE A 46 17.73 1.07 10.89
C ILE A 46 17.80 1.02 9.36
N GLY A 47 17.32 2.05 8.67
CA GLY A 47 17.30 2.12 7.21
C GLY A 47 16.13 1.37 6.56
N PHE A 48 15.81 1.74 5.31
CA PHE A 48 14.64 1.22 4.62
C PHE A 48 14.77 -0.26 4.25
N GLU A 49 15.89 -0.69 3.68
CA GLU A 49 16.09 -2.08 3.24
C GLU A 49 15.97 -3.10 4.38
N ARG A 50 16.52 -2.75 5.56
CA ARG A 50 16.41 -3.60 6.75
C ARG A 50 14.97 -3.69 7.23
N ALA A 51 14.27 -2.57 7.31
CA ALA A 51 12.86 -2.54 7.69
C ALA A 51 11.97 -3.28 6.70
N LEU A 52 12.21 -3.10 5.39
CA LEU A 52 11.49 -3.78 4.32
C LEU A 52 11.64 -5.31 4.43
N THR A 53 12.88 -5.78 4.52
CA THR A 53 13.18 -7.22 4.60
C THR A 53 12.54 -7.85 5.84
N ASP A 54 12.71 -7.20 6.99
CA ASP A 54 12.14 -7.68 8.26
C ASP A 54 10.60 -7.71 8.21
N TRP A 55 9.98 -6.66 7.66
CA TRP A 55 8.54 -6.57 7.56
C TRP A 55 7.94 -7.59 6.60
N ILE A 56 8.58 -7.82 5.46
CA ILE A 56 8.17 -8.86 4.49
C ILE A 56 8.14 -10.23 5.16
N VAL A 57 9.19 -10.57 5.91
CA VAL A 57 9.32 -11.88 6.55
C VAL A 57 8.32 -12.06 7.69
N LYS A 58 8.10 -11.04 8.53
CA LYS A 58 7.35 -11.19 9.78
C LYS A 58 5.88 -10.78 9.71
N HIS A 59 5.52 -9.84 8.84
CA HIS A 59 4.24 -9.12 8.95
C HIS A 59 3.38 -9.21 7.68
N ARG A 60 4.00 -9.21 6.50
CA ARG A 60 3.30 -9.03 5.21
C ARG A 60 2.16 -10.02 4.96
N ALA A 61 2.38 -11.30 5.20
CA ALA A 61 1.38 -12.33 4.93
C ALA A 61 0.09 -12.10 5.76
N LYS A 62 0.25 -11.82 7.06
CA LYS A 62 -0.88 -11.52 7.96
C LYS A 62 -1.61 -10.26 7.54
N TRP A 63 -0.86 -9.21 7.22
CA TRP A 63 -1.43 -7.93 6.81
C TRP A 63 -2.25 -8.05 5.52
N ARG A 64 -1.73 -8.76 4.50
CA ARG A 64 -2.48 -8.97 3.24
C ARG A 64 -3.78 -9.73 3.45
N LYS A 65 -3.77 -10.78 4.30
CA LYS A 65 -4.99 -11.53 4.64
C LYS A 65 -6.04 -10.64 5.33
N ALA A 66 -5.61 -9.80 6.27
CA ALA A 66 -6.50 -8.88 6.97
C ALA A 66 -7.12 -7.85 6.00
N ARG A 67 -6.32 -7.29 5.09
CA ARG A 67 -6.82 -6.37 4.06
C ARG A 67 -7.82 -6.98 3.10
N GLN A 68 -7.52 -8.17 2.58
CA GLN A 68 -8.45 -8.88 1.69
C GLN A 68 -9.80 -9.11 2.37
N SER A 69 -9.77 -9.49 3.65
CA SER A 69 -10.99 -9.69 4.46
C SER A 69 -11.76 -8.36 4.64
N GLN A 70 -11.06 -7.26 4.94
CA GLN A 70 -11.69 -5.94 5.04
C GLN A 70 -12.35 -5.49 3.73
N LEU A 71 -11.65 -5.65 2.60
CA LEU A 71 -12.19 -5.29 1.29
C LEU A 71 -13.42 -6.13 0.93
N GLN A 72 -13.43 -7.42 1.25
CA GLN A 72 -14.60 -8.28 1.06
C GLN A 72 -15.80 -7.80 1.89
N ASN A 73 -15.58 -7.42 3.15
CA ASN A 73 -16.63 -6.90 4.02
C ASN A 73 -17.20 -5.56 3.53
N LEU A 74 -16.39 -4.73 2.88
CA LEU A 74 -16.84 -3.45 2.30
C LEU A 74 -17.66 -3.61 1.03
N VAL A 75 -17.52 -4.73 0.31
CA VAL A 75 -18.30 -5.01 -0.91
C VAL A 75 -19.67 -5.65 -0.58
N GLN A 76 -19.82 -6.23 0.62
CA GLN A 76 -21.03 -6.92 1.04
C GLN A 76 -22.04 -6.05 1.82
N ASN A 77 -21.69 -4.80 2.14
CA ASN A 77 -22.57 -3.81 2.79
C ASN A 77 -22.90 -2.67 1.83
#